data_AF-A0A358KGS3-F1
#
_entry.id   AF-A0A358KGS3-F1
#
_cell.length_a   1.000
_cell.length_b   1.000
_cell.length_c   1.000
_cell.angle_alpha   90.00
_cell.angle_beta   90.00
_cell.angle_gamma   90.00
#
_symmetry.space_group_name_H-M   'P 1'
#
loop_
_entity.id
_entity.type
_entity.pdbx_description
1 polymer ?
#
loop_
_entity_poly.entity_id
_entity_poly.type
_entity_poly.pdbx_seq_one_letter_code
_entity_poly.pdbx_strand_id
1 'polypeptide(L)'
;GTVVGISSIDGLDAAENETATFMKFEKNQWYHFRVRVTGEKIQCFLDDKLVVDLPLADRQIALRPGPIELSVPIGIASFQCISKVRNVKLRTINP
;
A
#
# COMPACT_ATOMS: atom_id res chain seq x y z
N GLY A 1 6.17 2.58 -12.87
CA GLY A 1 5.06 1.61 -12.84
C GLY A 1 3.74 2.34 -12.84
N THR A 2 2.66 1.66 -13.18
CA THR A 2 1.29 2.23 -13.23
C THR A 2 0.33 1.58 -12.23
N VAL A 3 0.68 0.42 -11.68
CA VAL A 3 -0.17 -0.32 -10.74
C VAL A 3 -0.06 0.32 -9.35
N VAL A 4 -1.22 0.59 -8.76
CA VAL A 4 -1.42 0.95 -7.35
C VAL A 4 -2.36 -0.10 -6.77
N GLY A 5 -1.97 -0.75 -5.69
CA GLY A 5 -2.77 -1.80 -5.06
C GLY A 5 -2.02 -2.48 -3.92
N ILE A 6 -2.64 -3.50 -3.33
CA ILE A 6 -2.08 -4.29 -2.24
C ILE A 6 -1.79 -5.69 -2.77
N SER A 7 -0.54 -6.16 -2.64
CA SER A 7 -0.18 -7.55 -2.95
C SER A 7 -0.46 -8.49 -1.78
N SER A 8 -0.46 -9.79 -2.07
CA SER A 8 -0.55 -10.87 -1.09
C SER A 8 -1.88 -10.88 -0.34
N ILE A 9 -2.95 -10.54 -1.07
CA ILE A 9 -4.35 -10.79 -0.68
C ILE A 9 -4.72 -12.13 -1.27
N ASP A 10 -5.06 -13.11 -0.44
CA ASP A 10 -5.44 -14.47 -0.85
C ASP A 10 -4.41 -15.12 -1.79
N GLY A 11 -3.13 -14.76 -1.62
CA GLY A 11 -2.00 -15.23 -2.44
C GLY A 11 -1.79 -14.49 -3.77
N LEU A 12 -2.64 -13.53 -4.13
CA LEU A 12 -2.60 -12.80 -5.40
C LEU A 12 -1.77 -11.51 -5.33
N ASP A 13 -1.10 -11.16 -6.41
CA ASP A 13 -0.39 -9.89 -6.53
C ASP A 13 -1.33 -8.71 -6.75
N ALA A 14 -0.87 -7.49 -6.44
CA ALA A 14 -1.65 -6.26 -6.59
C ALA A 14 -2.20 -6.04 -8.01
N ALA A 15 -1.59 -6.63 -9.03
CA ALA A 15 -2.06 -6.54 -10.42
C ALA A 15 -3.17 -7.56 -10.75
N GLU A 16 -3.38 -8.55 -9.88
CA GLU A 16 -4.21 -9.73 -10.13
C GLU A 16 -5.42 -9.81 -9.18
N ASN A 17 -5.59 -8.80 -8.30
CA ASN A 17 -6.67 -8.75 -7.33
C ASN A 17 -7.51 -7.46 -7.45
N GLU A 18 -8.60 -7.40 -6.69
CA GLU A 18 -9.62 -6.35 -6.75
C GLU A 18 -9.12 -4.95 -6.33
N THR A 19 -7.96 -4.85 -5.70
CA THR A 19 -7.39 -3.56 -5.28
C THR A 19 -6.60 -2.88 -6.41
N ALA A 20 -6.39 -3.57 -7.53
CA ALA A 20 -5.65 -3.07 -8.67
C ALA A 20 -6.28 -1.80 -9.24
N THR A 21 -5.55 -0.69 -9.12
CA THR A 21 -5.87 0.57 -9.80
C THR A 21 -4.70 0.97 -10.70
N PHE A 22 -5.00 1.53 -11.86
CA PHE A 22 -3.98 2.00 -12.80
C PHE A 22 -3.95 3.52 -12.82
N MET A 23 -2.79 4.07 -12.49
CA MET A 23 -2.58 5.51 -12.42
C MET A 23 -1.26 5.89 -13.06
N LYS A 24 -1.25 7.04 -13.74
CA LYS A 24 -0.02 7.67 -14.22
C LYS A 24 0.54 8.56 -13.11
N PHE A 25 1.83 8.42 -12.84
CA PHE A 25 2.58 9.30 -11.96
C PHE A 25 3.54 10.14 -12.77
N GLU A 26 3.58 11.44 -12.49
CA GLU A 26 4.49 12.38 -13.13
C GLU A 26 5.83 12.40 -12.39
N LYS A 27 6.92 12.54 -13.15
CA LYS A 27 8.27 12.62 -12.59
C LYS A 27 8.45 13.93 -11.82
N ASN A 28 9.19 13.89 -10.72
CA ASN A 28 9.47 15.04 -9.85
C ASN A 28 8.23 15.70 -9.23
N GLN A 29 7.09 15.01 -9.25
CA GLN A 29 5.87 15.45 -8.57
C GLN A 29 5.80 14.82 -7.17
N TRP A 30 5.38 15.61 -6.18
CA TRP A 30 5.06 15.09 -4.86
C TRP A 30 3.63 14.55 -4.85
N TYR A 31 3.45 13.37 -4.28
CA TYR A 31 2.17 12.74 -4.02
C TYR A 31 2.06 12.46 -2.53
N HIS A 32 0.89 12.72 -1.95
CA HIS A 32 0.60 12.38 -0.57
C HIS A 32 -0.11 11.02 -0.53
N PHE A 33 0.51 10.04 0.13
CA PHE A 33 -0.14 8.75 0.36
C PHE A 33 -0.44 8.58 1.85
N ARG A 34 -1.57 7.93 2.14
CA ARG A 34 -1.98 7.58 3.51
C ARG A 34 -2.54 6.17 3.50
N VAL A 35 -2.08 5.35 4.43
CA VAL A 35 -2.62 4.02 4.68
C VAL A 35 -3.28 4.01 6.05
N ARG A 36 -4.48 3.46 6.15
CA ARG A 36 -5.22 3.26 7.39
C ARG A 36 -5.55 1.77 7.50
N VAL A 37 -5.07 1.14 8.57
CA VAL A 37 -5.30 -0.28 8.85
C VAL A 37 -6.11 -0.40 10.14
N THR A 38 -7.25 -1.05 10.06
CA THR A 38 -8.13 -1.38 11.20
C THR A 38 -8.34 -2.89 11.24
N GLY A 39 -8.98 -3.41 12.30
CA GLY A 39 -9.38 -4.83 12.32
C GLY A 39 -10.39 -5.19 11.23
N GLU A 40 -11.16 -4.23 10.71
CA GLU A 40 -12.22 -4.47 9.74
C GLU A 40 -11.75 -4.33 8.28
N LYS A 41 -10.83 -3.41 8.02
CA LYS A 41 -10.42 -3.03 6.66
C LYS A 41 -9.06 -2.35 6.55
N ILE A 42 -8.47 -2.43 5.35
CA ILE A 42 -7.32 -1.64 4.90
C ILE A 42 -7.81 -0.59 3.90
N GLN A 43 -7.44 0.67 4.14
CA GLN A 43 -7.78 1.78 3.24
C GLN A 43 -6.52 2.53 2.82
N CYS A 44 -6.38 2.80 1.53
CA CYS A 44 -5.28 3.59 0.98
C CYS A 44 -5.82 4.82 0.28
N PHE A 45 -5.17 5.95 0.51
CA PHE A 45 -5.50 7.23 -0.09
C PHE A 45 -4.30 7.78 -0.83
N LEU A 46 -4.55 8.41 -1.99
CA LEU A 46 -3.57 9.14 -2.77
C LEU A 46 -4.13 10.54 -3.05
N ASP A 47 -3.43 11.58 -2.59
CA ASP A 47 -3.89 12.98 -2.63
C ASP A 47 -5.34 13.11 -2.13
N ASP A 48 -5.59 12.50 -0.97
CA ASP A 48 -6.89 12.42 -0.28
C ASP A 48 -8.02 11.69 -1.01
N LYS A 49 -7.75 11.14 -2.20
CA LYS A 49 -8.67 10.24 -2.91
C LYS A 49 -8.50 8.82 -2.41
N LEU A 50 -9.60 8.18 -2.03
CA LEU A 50 -9.62 6.75 -1.68
C LEU A 50 -9.34 5.93 -2.93
N VAL A 51 -8.25 5.16 -2.92
CA VAL A 51 -7.83 4.30 -4.05
C VAL A 51 -7.92 2.81 -3.72
N VAL A 52 -7.92 2.45 -2.43
CA VAL A 52 -8.19 1.08 -1.97
C VAL A 52 -9.12 1.15 -0.77
N ASP A 53 -10.18 0.35 -0.78
CA ASP A 53 -11.07 0.10 0.37
C ASP A 53 -11.29 -1.43 0.44
N LEU A 54 -10.44 -2.12 1.20
CA LEU A 54 -10.42 -3.58 1.29
C LEU A 54 -10.98 -4.05 2.63
N PRO A 55 -12.19 -4.63 2.67
CA PRO A 55 -12.68 -5.37 3.83
C PRO A 55 -11.79 -6.59 4.12
N LEU A 56 -11.52 -6.86 5.40
CA LEU A 56 -10.67 -7.97 5.83
C LEU A 56 -11.43 -9.24 6.21
N ALA A 57 -12.76 -9.18 6.31
CA ALA A 57 -13.57 -10.36 6.61
C ALA A 57 -13.31 -11.46 5.57
N ASP A 58 -12.97 -12.66 6.07
CA ASP A 58 -12.68 -13.85 5.27
C ASP A 58 -11.51 -13.72 4.28
N ARG A 59 -10.60 -12.76 4.50
CA ARG A 59 -9.39 -12.57 3.67
C ARG A 59 -8.13 -13.04 4.35
N GLN A 60 -7.23 -13.65 3.57
CA GLN A 60 -5.87 -13.91 4.00
C GLN A 60 -4.95 -12.78 3.54
N ILE A 61 -4.36 -12.06 4.49
CA ILE A 61 -3.36 -11.02 4.23
C ILE A 61 -2.00 -11.52 4.69
N ALA A 62 -1.03 -11.48 3.79
CA ALA A 62 0.33 -11.90 4.07
C ALA A 62 1.37 -10.88 3.60
N LEU A 63 2.61 -11.02 4.08
CA LEU A 63 3.76 -10.42 3.42
C LEU A 63 4.30 -11.39 2.36
N ARG A 64 4.89 -10.85 1.30
CA ARG A 64 5.61 -11.69 0.33
C ARG A 64 6.80 -12.36 1.01
N PRO A 65 6.96 -13.69 0.90
CA PRO A 65 8.08 -14.40 1.52
C PRO A 65 9.44 -13.85 1.10
N GLY A 66 10.39 -13.88 2.05
CA GLY A 66 11.76 -13.45 1.82
C GLY A 66 12.06 -12.04 2.37
N PRO A 67 12.92 -11.24 1.72
CA PRO A 67 13.45 -10.01 2.31
C PRO A 67 12.41 -8.96 2.75
N ILE A 68 11.18 -9.02 2.21
CA ILE A 68 10.10 -8.10 2.61
C ILE A 68 9.73 -8.26 4.09
N GLU A 69 9.89 -9.44 4.67
CA GLU A 69 9.60 -9.70 6.09
C GLU A 69 10.45 -8.84 7.04
N LEU A 70 11.65 -8.40 6.60
CA LEU A 70 12.52 -7.50 7.36
C LEU A 70 11.97 -6.07 7.47
N SER A 71 10.90 -5.75 6.73
CA SER A 71 10.27 -4.44 6.71
C SER A 71 9.19 -4.25 7.78
N VAL A 72 9.01 -5.21 8.69
CA VAL A 72 8.04 -5.07 9.79
C VAL A 72 8.55 -4.02 10.81
N PRO A 73 7.70 -3.09 11.30
CA PRO A 73 6.28 -2.95 10.98
C PRO A 73 5.99 -2.17 9.69
N ILE A 74 6.92 -1.32 9.24
CA ILE A 74 6.81 -0.53 8.00
C ILE A 74 8.19 -0.39 7.34
N GLY A 75 8.26 -0.66 6.05
CA GLY A 75 9.39 -0.33 5.18
C GLY A 75 8.93 0.37 3.92
N ILE A 76 9.81 1.20 3.34
CA ILE A 76 9.60 1.84 2.04
C ILE A 76 10.70 1.35 1.11
N ALA A 77 10.31 0.72 0.01
CA ALA A 77 11.23 0.15 -0.97
C ALA A 77 11.01 0.79 -2.35
N SER A 78 12.09 0.90 -3.12
CA SER A 78 12.07 1.34 -4.51
C SER A 78 12.92 0.40 -5.35
N PHE A 79 12.44 0.00 -6.52
CA PHE A 79 13.17 -0.88 -7.43
C PHE A 79 13.65 -0.11 -8.66
N GLN A 80 14.96 -0.13 -8.90
CA GLN A 80 15.61 0.51 -10.06
C GLN A 80 15.21 1.98 -10.29
N CYS A 81 14.86 2.71 -9.23
CA CYS A 81 14.58 4.13 -9.27
C CYS A 81 15.02 4.81 -7.97
N ILE A 82 15.20 6.14 -8.03
CA ILE A 82 15.43 6.97 -6.84
C ILE A 82 14.07 7.50 -6.39
N SER A 83 13.73 7.23 -5.13
CA SER A 83 12.55 7.79 -4.48
C SER A 83 12.98 8.82 -3.43
N LYS A 84 12.19 9.89 -3.27
CA LYS A 84 12.33 10.84 -2.17
C LYS A 84 11.08 10.76 -1.31
N VAL A 85 11.28 10.64 0.00
CA VAL A 85 10.19 10.57 0.98
C VAL A 85 10.38 11.69 1.99
N ARG A 86 9.30 12.33 2.41
CA ARG A 86 9.29 13.36 3.46
C ARG A 86 7.98 13.29 4.24
N ASN A 87 7.96 13.93 5.41
CA ASN A 87 6.76 14.06 6.26
C ASN A 87 6.13 12.72 6.66
N VAL A 88 6.95 11.70 6.91
CA VAL A 88 6.48 10.38 7.36
C VAL A 88 5.91 10.49 8.77
N LYS A 89 4.68 10.04 8.95
CA LYS A 89 4.00 9.99 10.24
C LYS A 89 3.38 8.61 10.42
N LEU A 90 3.70 7.97 11.54
CA LEU A 90 3.07 6.73 11.98
C LEU A 90 2.33 7.03 13.29
N ARG A 91 1.08 6.61 13.38
CA ARG A 91 0.30 6.70 14.61
C ARG A 91 -0.61 5.49 14.73
N THR A 92 -0.79 5.00 15.95
CA THR A 92 -1.87 4.07 16.26
C THR A 92 -3.20 4.79 16.09
N ILE A 93 -4.18 4.11 15.52
CA ILE A 93 -5.56 4.56 15.52
C ILE A 93 -6.30 3.74 16.57
N ASN A 94 -7.01 4.43 17.47
CA ASN A 94 -7.91 3.73 18.38
C ASN A 94 -9.10 3.21 17.57
N PRO A 95 -9.66 2.04 17.92
CA PRO A 95 -10.82 1.44 17.25
C PRO A 95 -11.98 2.43 17.12
#